data_AF-A0A3S5B8G2-F1
#
_entry.id   AF-A0A3S5B8G2-F1
#
_cell.length_a   1.000
_cell.length_b   1.000
_cell.length_c   1.000
_cell.angle_alpha   90.00
_cell.angle_beta   90.00
_cell.angle_gamma   90.00
#
_symmetry.space_group_name_H-M   'P 1'
#
loop_
_entity.id
_entity.type
_entity.pdbx_description
1 polymer ?
#
loop_
_entity_poly.entity_id
_entity_poly.type
_entity_poly.pdbx_seq_one_letter_code
_entity_poly.pdbx_strand_id
1 'polypeptide(L)'
;MALSFHGLTGTGKNYAAELIVHSLLRKGLNSRFYRQFDATVHFKHADKVREYQDQIHRELMAAGSACSKSIFVFDEVDKIPPGVLDVLVPFLEYRESLDGVDFRGFIFIFNR
;
A
#
# COMPACT_ATOMS: atom_id res chain seq x y z
N MET A 1 -10.41 -1.23 -1.05
CA MET A 1 -10.60 0.06 -1.76
C MET A 1 -9.25 0.55 -2.29
N ALA A 2 -9.20 1.13 -3.49
CA ALA A 2 -7.96 1.71 -4.06
C ALA A 2 -8.19 3.17 -4.48
N LEU A 3 -7.23 4.04 -4.15
CA LEU A 3 -7.19 5.46 -4.49
C LEU A 3 -5.88 5.76 -5.23
N SER A 4 -5.95 6.58 -6.27
CA SER A 4 -4.77 7.02 -7.01
C SER A 4 -4.74 8.54 -7.07
N PHE A 5 -3.68 9.14 -6.54
CA PHE A 5 -3.44 10.58 -6.56
C PHE A 5 -2.41 10.92 -7.61
N HIS A 6 -2.81 11.75 -8.57
CA HIS A 6 -1.99 12.19 -9.69
C HIS A 6 -1.88 13.72 -9.67
N GLY A 7 -0.69 14.23 -9.93
CA GLY A 7 -0.47 15.66 -10.06
C GLY A 7 1.00 16.05 -9.98
N LEU A 8 1.28 17.33 -10.11
CA LEU A 8 2.65 17.83 -9.96
C LEU A 8 3.19 17.64 -8.54
N THR A 9 4.50 17.57 -8.40
CA THR A 9 5.16 17.57 -7.08
C THR A 9 4.79 18.83 -6.29
N GLY A 10 4.59 18.68 -4.99
CA GLY A 10 4.22 19.80 -4.11
C GLY A 10 2.73 20.18 -4.09
N THR A 11 1.87 19.48 -4.84
CA THR A 11 0.41 19.72 -4.86
C THR A 11 -0.35 19.12 -3.66
N GLY A 12 0.36 18.49 -2.72
CA GLY A 12 -0.23 18.00 -1.47
C GLY A 12 -0.74 16.55 -1.50
N LYS A 13 -0.35 15.72 -2.48
CA LYS A 13 -0.76 14.29 -2.56
C LYS A 13 -0.44 13.52 -1.27
N ASN A 14 0.79 13.65 -0.76
CA ASN A 14 1.20 13.01 0.50
C ASN A 14 0.41 13.56 1.68
N TYR A 15 0.19 14.88 1.74
CA TYR A 15 -0.61 15.51 2.79
C TYR A 15 -2.06 15.00 2.80
N ALA A 16 -2.68 14.83 1.62
CA ALA A 16 -4.02 14.26 1.51
C ALA A 16 -4.06 12.78 1.99
N ALA A 17 -3.05 11.98 1.64
CA ALA A 17 -2.92 10.61 2.13
C ALA A 17 -2.76 10.57 3.66
N GLU A 18 -1.93 11.45 4.23
CA GLU A 18 -1.75 11.59 5.68
C GLU A 18 -3.07 11.98 6.38
N LEU A 19 -3.84 12.92 5.82
CA LEU A 19 -5.15 13.28 6.36
C LEU A 19 -6.11 12.08 6.40
N ILE A 20 -6.14 11.27 5.34
CA ILE A 20 -6.93 10.03 5.32
C ILE A 20 -6.47 9.10 6.44
N VAL A 21 -5.15 8.90 6.58
CA VAL A 21 -4.58 8.03 7.62
C VAL A 21 -4.94 8.52 9.02
N HIS A 22 -4.78 9.82 9.30
CA HIS A 22 -5.12 10.42 10.59
C HIS A 22 -6.62 10.39 10.88
N SER A 23 -7.47 10.43 9.86
CA SER A 23 -8.93 10.34 10.04
C SER A 23 -9.40 8.92 10.37
N LEU A 24 -8.70 7.89 9.89
CA LEU A 24 -9.12 6.48 10.00
C LEU A 24 -8.37 5.70 11.08
N LEU A 25 -7.10 6.05 11.34
CA LEU A 25 -6.25 5.38 12.30
C LEU A 25 -5.94 6.33 13.46
N ARG A 26 -6.36 5.96 14.67
CA ARG A 26 -6.16 6.79 15.89
C ARG A 26 -4.69 7.15 16.15
N LYS A 27 -3.75 6.28 15.76
CA LYS A 27 -2.31 6.51 15.90
C LYS A 27 -1.68 7.19 14.67
N GLY A 28 -2.48 7.53 13.66
CA GLY A 28 -2.03 8.09 12.39
C GLY A 28 -0.93 7.23 11.76
N LEU A 29 0.14 7.89 11.30
CA LEU A 29 1.31 7.26 10.69
C LEU A 29 2.08 6.34 11.64
N ASN A 30 1.90 6.48 12.96
CA ASN A 30 2.49 5.59 13.97
C ASN A 30 1.66 4.32 14.21
N SER A 31 0.59 4.12 13.44
CA SER A 31 -0.22 2.90 13.53
C SER A 31 0.53 1.71 12.94
N ARG A 32 0.50 0.56 13.63
CA ARG A 32 0.98 -0.72 13.08
C ARG A 32 0.19 -1.20 11.85
N PHE A 33 -0.96 -0.59 11.58
CA PHE A 33 -1.83 -0.86 10.44
C PHE A 33 -1.67 0.19 9.32
N TYR A 34 -0.69 1.07 9.46
CA TYR A 34 -0.23 1.97 8.40
C TYR A 34 1.11 1.47 7.87
N ARG A 35 1.21 1.36 6.54
CA ARG A 35 2.46 1.06 5.84
C ARG A 35 2.61 1.99 4.66
N GLN A 36 3.81 2.53 4.49
CA GLN A 36 4.18 3.35 3.35
C GLN A 36 5.42 2.74 2.68
N PHE A 37 5.36 2.65 1.36
CA PHE A 37 6.46 2.25 0.50
C PHE A 37 6.81 3.41 -0.43
N ASP A 38 7.97 3.99 -0.22
CA ASP A 38 8.60 4.92 -1.17
C ASP A 38 9.40 4.14 -2.21
N ALA A 39 9.11 4.34 -3.50
CA ALA A 39 9.76 3.63 -4.60
C ALA A 39 11.29 3.80 -4.62
N THR A 40 11.78 5.02 -4.41
CA THR A 40 13.22 5.32 -4.44
C THR A 40 13.97 4.78 -3.25
N VAL A 41 13.28 4.48 -2.15
CA VAL A 41 13.90 3.90 -0.96
C VAL A 41 13.80 2.37 -0.98
N HIS A 42 12.62 1.84 -1.24
CA HIS A 42 12.31 0.42 -1.03
C HIS A 42 12.48 -0.44 -2.28
N PHE A 43 12.36 0.14 -3.48
CA PHE A 43 12.31 -0.61 -4.75
C PHE A 43 13.40 -0.17 -5.74
N LYS A 44 14.61 0.09 -5.23
CA LYS A 44 15.76 0.64 -5.99
C LYS A 44 16.27 -0.22 -7.14
N HIS A 45 16.14 -1.54 -7.05
CA HIS A 45 16.83 -2.48 -7.92
C HIS A 45 15.83 -3.28 -8.77
N ALA A 46 15.84 -3.05 -10.08
CA ALA A 46 14.88 -3.65 -11.00
C ALA A 46 15.02 -5.18 -11.15
N ASP A 47 16.15 -5.77 -10.76
CA ASP A 47 16.38 -7.22 -10.73
C ASP A 47 15.80 -7.89 -9.48
N LYS A 48 15.36 -7.12 -8.49
CA LYS A 48 14.83 -7.61 -7.20
C LYS A 48 13.30 -7.66 -7.12
N VAL A 49 12.60 -7.60 -8.25
CA VAL A 49 11.12 -7.56 -8.31
C VAL A 49 10.48 -8.65 -7.46
N ARG A 50 10.98 -9.90 -7.54
CA ARG A 50 10.45 -11.02 -6.76
C ARG A 50 10.63 -10.83 -5.26
N GLU A 51 11.79 -10.35 -4.81
CA GLU A 51 12.04 -10.05 -3.39
C GLU A 51 11.05 -8.99 -2.87
N TYR A 52 10.76 -7.98 -3.68
CA TYR A 52 9.82 -6.91 -3.35
C TYR A 52 8.38 -7.39 -3.29
N GLN A 53 7.96 -8.21 -4.25
CA GLN A 53 6.64 -8.85 -4.23
C GLN A 53 6.48 -9.70 -2.96
N ASP A 54 7.46 -10.54 -2.65
CA ASP A 54 7.43 -11.40 -1.45
C ASP A 54 7.36 -10.56 -0.16
N GLN A 55 8.05 -9.42 -0.11
CA GLN A 55 7.98 -8.49 1.02
C GLN A 55 6.59 -7.86 1.17
N ILE A 56 6.02 -7.31 0.09
CA ILE A 56 4.68 -6.69 0.11
C ILE A 56 3.63 -7.72 0.52
N HIS A 57 3.69 -8.93 -0.06
CA HIS A 57 2.77 -10.01 0.28
C HIS A 57 2.81 -10.34 1.77
N ARG A 58 4.02 -10.49 2.35
CA ARG A 58 4.17 -10.78 3.78
C ARG A 58 3.59 -9.68 4.66
N GLU A 59 3.84 -8.41 4.35
CA GLU A 59 3.31 -7.28 5.12
C GLU A 59 1.77 -7.22 5.05
N LEU A 60 1.18 -7.49 3.87
CA LEU A 60 -0.27 -7.54 3.70
C LEU A 60 -0.89 -8.68 4.52
N MET A 61 -0.35 -9.90 4.42
CA MET A 61 -0.84 -11.05 5.17
C MET A 61 -0.72 -10.85 6.68
N ALA A 62 0.41 -10.30 7.14
CA ALA A 62 0.62 -9.98 8.55
C ALA A 62 -0.37 -8.93 9.06
N ALA A 63 -0.63 -7.89 8.28
CA ALA A 63 -1.62 -6.86 8.62
C ALA A 63 -3.04 -7.43 8.65
N GLY A 64 -3.42 -8.25 7.66
CA GLY A 64 -4.78 -8.78 7.51
C GLY A 64 -5.13 -9.79 8.60
N SER A 65 -4.14 -10.58 9.03
CA SER A 65 -4.29 -11.49 10.17
C SER A 65 -4.52 -10.77 11.50
N ALA A 66 -4.15 -9.49 11.60
CA ALA A 66 -4.23 -8.70 12.84
C ALA A 66 -5.39 -7.68 12.85
N CYS A 67 -5.78 -7.13 11.70
CA CYS A 67 -6.84 -6.13 11.58
C CYS A 67 -7.41 -6.06 10.16
N SER A 68 -8.74 -6.06 10.06
CA SER A 68 -9.45 -5.90 8.78
C SER A 68 -9.37 -4.50 8.17
N LYS A 69 -8.86 -3.52 8.92
CA LYS A 69 -8.66 -2.13 8.47
C LYS A 69 -7.18 -1.78 8.51
N SER A 70 -6.56 -1.76 7.33
CA SER A 70 -5.17 -1.37 7.15
C SER A 70 -5.02 -0.44 5.94
N ILE A 71 -4.06 0.48 5.99
CA ILE A 71 -3.80 1.45 4.95
C ILE A 71 -2.38 1.24 4.42
N PHE A 72 -2.27 1.02 3.12
CA PHE A 72 -1.02 0.83 2.39
C PHE A 72 -0.85 1.96 1.38
N VAL A 73 0.22 2.74 1.53
CA VAL A 73 0.56 3.85 0.63
C VAL A 73 1.77 3.46 -0.20
N PHE A 74 1.68 3.61 -1.51
CA PHE A 74 2.79 3.46 -2.44
C PHE A 74 3.09 4.83 -3.05
N ASP A 75 4.27 5.37 -2.75
CA ASP A 75 4.71 6.69 -3.16
C ASP A 75 5.70 6.62 -4.31
N GLU A 76 5.70 7.65 -5.16
CA GLU A 76 6.44 7.72 -6.42
C GLU A 76 6.22 6.48 -7.30
N VAL A 77 4.96 6.09 -7.50
CA VAL A 77 4.63 4.83 -8.21
C VAL A 77 5.14 4.77 -9.65
N ASP A 78 5.40 5.92 -10.28
CA ASP A 78 6.04 6.02 -11.59
C ASP A 78 7.49 5.50 -11.61
N LYS A 79 8.13 5.43 -10.45
CA LYS A 79 9.50 4.93 -10.29
C LYS A 79 9.57 3.48 -9.81
N ILE A 80 8.44 2.84 -9.53
CA ILE A 80 8.41 1.43 -9.11
C ILE A 80 8.76 0.54 -10.31
N PRO A 81 9.70 -0.42 -10.16
CA PRO A 81 10.00 -1.37 -11.22
C PRO A 81 8.74 -2.12 -11.70
N PRO A 82 8.55 -2.30 -13.02
CA PRO A 82 7.43 -3.05 -13.56
C PRO A 82 7.32 -4.45 -12.93
N GLY A 83 6.08 -4.87 -12.65
CA GLY A 83 5.79 -6.15 -12.02
C GLY A 83 5.73 -6.12 -10.49
N VAL A 84 6.37 -5.18 -9.79
CA VAL A 84 6.36 -5.16 -8.31
C VAL A 84 4.94 -5.06 -7.75
N LEU A 85 4.07 -4.25 -8.36
CA LEU A 85 2.69 -4.06 -7.90
C LEU A 85 1.74 -5.19 -8.31
N ASP A 86 2.15 -6.13 -9.18
CA ASP A 86 1.30 -7.24 -9.64
C ASP A 86 0.89 -8.15 -8.47
N VAL A 87 1.69 -8.18 -7.40
CA VAL A 87 1.37 -8.89 -6.16
C VAL A 87 0.09 -8.39 -5.49
N LEU A 88 -0.34 -7.16 -5.77
CA LEU A 88 -1.54 -6.57 -5.21
C LEU A 88 -2.82 -7.07 -5.89
N VAL A 89 -2.73 -7.63 -7.10
CA VAL A 89 -3.90 -8.01 -7.91
C VAL A 89 -4.90 -8.87 -7.11
N PRO A 90 -4.49 -9.96 -6.42
CA PRO A 90 -5.43 -10.77 -5.65
C PRO A 90 -6.13 -9.98 -4.53
N PHE A 91 -5.43 -9.04 -3.89
CA PHE A 91 -5.93 -8.24 -2.76
C PHE A 91 -6.86 -7.10 -3.19
N LEU A 92 -6.78 -6.69 -4.45
CA LEU A 92 -7.64 -5.67 -5.06
C LEU A 92 -8.91 -6.27 -5.67
N GLU A 93 -8.90 -7.58 -5.98
CA GLU A 93 -10.08 -8.29 -6.46
C GLU A 93 -11.17 -8.39 -5.39
N TYR A 94 -12.43 -8.34 -5.83
CA TYR A 94 -13.60 -8.54 -4.95
C TYR A 94 -13.76 -10.02 -4.58
N ARG A 95 -12.89 -10.52 -3.72
CA ARG A 95 -13.01 -11.85 -3.09
C ARG A 95 -13.41 -11.69 -1.63
N GLU A 96 -14.23 -12.59 -1.11
CA GLU A 96 -14.66 -12.55 0.30
C GLU A 96 -13.49 -12.78 1.26
N SER A 97 -12.52 -13.61 0.87
CA SER A 97 -11.26 -13.81 1.59
C SER A 97 -10.15 -14.35 0.68
N LEU A 98 -8.91 -14.12 1.09
CA LEU A 98 -7.72 -14.80 0.57
C LEU A 98 -7.06 -15.51 1.76
N ASP A 99 -6.83 -16.82 1.64
CA ASP A 99 -6.29 -17.67 2.71
C ASP A 99 -7.00 -17.48 4.07
N GLY A 100 -8.34 -17.28 4.02
CA GLY A 100 -9.17 -17.08 5.21
C GLY A 100 -9.12 -15.67 5.81
N VAL A 101 -8.41 -14.73 5.19
CA VAL A 101 -8.30 -13.33 5.63
C VAL A 101 -9.14 -12.42 4.73
N ASP A 102 -9.94 -11.53 5.34
CA ASP A 102 -10.78 -10.56 4.62
C ASP A 102 -10.02 -9.23 4.40
N PHE A 103 -9.74 -8.93 3.14
CA PHE A 103 -9.02 -7.73 2.72
C PHE A 103 -9.94 -6.59 2.26
N ARG A 104 -11.27 -6.74 2.29
CA ARG A 104 -12.19 -5.72 1.76
C ARG A 104 -12.11 -4.38 2.50
N GLY A 105 -11.71 -4.40 3.76
CA GLY A 105 -11.49 -3.21 4.59
C GLY A 105 -10.13 -2.54 4.38
N PHE A 106 -9.27 -3.06 3.49
CA PHE A 106 -7.97 -2.45 3.18
C PHE A 106 -8.14 -1.25 2.27
N ILE A 107 -7.27 -0.26 2.47
CA ILE A 107 -7.19 0.94 1.67
C ILE A 107 -5.80 1.01 1.06
N PHE A 108 -5.74 0.99 -0.26
CA PHE A 108 -4.51 1.19 -1.03
C PHE A 108 -4.50 2.60 -1.59
N ILE A 109 -3.42 3.35 -1.40
CA ILE A 109 -3.22 4.70 -1.94
C ILE A 109 -1.97 4.70 -2.81
N PHE A 110 -2.09 5.16 -4.05
CA PHE A 110 -0.99 5.25 -5.01
C PHE A 110 -0.72 6.72 -5.35
N ASN A 111 0.47 7.22 -5.05
CA ASN A 111 0.87 8.61 -5.33
C ASN A 111 1.83 8.64 -6.52
N ARG A 112 1.42 9.34 -7.59
CA ARG A 112 2.22 9.59 -8.81
C ARG A 112 2.42 11.09 -8.98
#